data_AF-A0A841U120-F1
#
_entry.id   AF-A0A841U120-F1
#
_cell.length_a   1.000
_cell.length_b   1.000
_cell.length_c   1.000
_cell.angle_alpha   90.00
_cell.angle_beta   90.00
_cell.angle_gamma   90.00
#
_symmetry.space_group_name_H-M   'P 1'
#
loop_
_entity.id
_entity.type
_entity.pdbx_description
1 polymer ?
#
loop_
_entity_poly.entity_id
_entity_poly.type
_entity_poly.pdbx_seq_one_letter_code
_entity_poly.pdbx_strand_id
1 'polypeptide(L)'
;MSIRKSNRKPIEFAIVSSVALAAIIGCSMLPVAKAEVTPSARPSAALSVQISKPSGIRLVLNGGEYEPKSAPLLFNNAVYLPLREMGEMLGSVVSWTASTKVVTMTYPNLVVKLDYGSKKATINGKDVPLTMPLRSVKGQIYVPLRFFSEATGAKVEWKANRTIRIEKKDEYIRGGGVNVSAWLNRQTKELYLAHPYERAPVPVGKVDAELNDWISVGVDVHGSGIQMVTVTDIYGEPHVQYAVNSLLVRDGKIVSQKKASYFQRYEPNLTYYQYYAPSVPEWVQNYVLTDGRTVTVFDEQGAAKQEYDLPKLTGQDDTYAVLGAGQSFLVVRPSKTGLLTLIDLRTGQSTVLCDKLLSGDDLEYARNNDVPYRGDNLRFAGYSDDEGELYFDYDSPLDSKSDSVRLTYRRTSGN
;
A
#
# COMPACT_ATOMS: atom_id res chain seq x y z
N MET A 1 -38.63 -21.26 -1.43
CA MET A 1 -38.26 -20.56 -0.19
C MET A 1 -37.89 -21.60 0.85
N SER A 2 -36.59 -21.87 1.04
CA SER A 2 -36.07 -22.75 2.10
C SER A 2 -34.64 -22.30 2.39
N ILE A 3 -34.43 -21.72 3.57
CA ILE A 3 -33.14 -21.24 4.05
C ILE A 3 -32.45 -22.43 4.73
N ARG A 4 -31.40 -22.99 4.13
CA ARG A 4 -30.49 -23.90 4.82
C ARG A 4 -29.28 -23.12 5.29
N LYS A 5 -29.04 -23.09 6.61
CA LYS A 5 -27.77 -22.68 7.21
C LYS A 5 -26.73 -23.76 6.92
N SER A 6 -25.74 -23.46 6.07
CA SER A 6 -24.56 -24.30 5.86
C SER A 6 -23.47 -23.85 6.84
N ASN A 7 -23.02 -24.75 7.71
CA ASN A 7 -21.94 -24.54 8.68
C ASN A 7 -20.59 -25.04 8.10
N ARG A 8 -20.15 -24.47 6.98
CA ARG A 8 -18.76 -24.65 6.52
C ARG A 8 -18.10 -23.29 6.39
N LYS A 9 -16.97 -23.12 7.09
CA LYS A 9 -16.17 -21.90 7.03
C LYS A 9 -15.66 -21.74 5.60
N PRO A 10 -15.90 -20.60 4.92
CA PRO A 10 -15.25 -20.31 3.65
C PRO A 10 -13.75 -20.14 3.87
N ILE A 11 -12.97 -20.47 2.84
CA ILE A 11 -11.53 -20.18 2.78
C ILE A 11 -11.40 -18.66 2.61
N GLU A 12 -10.97 -17.96 3.65
CA GLU A 12 -10.71 -16.52 3.60
C GLU A 12 -9.48 -16.25 2.72
N PHE A 13 -9.69 -15.66 1.55
CA PHE A 13 -8.63 -15.00 0.79
C PHE A 13 -8.53 -13.56 1.28
N ALA A 14 -7.40 -13.22 1.89
CA ALA A 14 -7.11 -11.86 2.33
C ALA A 14 -6.99 -10.93 1.11
N ILE A 15 -8.07 -10.20 0.80
CA ILE A 15 -7.99 -9.00 -0.02
C ILE A 15 -7.27 -7.96 0.83
N VAL A 16 -6.02 -7.63 0.48
CA VAL A 16 -5.29 -6.53 1.11
C VAL A 16 -5.87 -5.22 0.59
N SER A 17 -7.02 -4.83 1.13
CA SER A 17 -7.52 -3.46 1.01
C SER A 17 -6.60 -2.56 1.82
N SER A 18 -5.66 -1.91 1.14
CA SER A 18 -4.84 -0.84 1.72
C SER A 18 -5.69 0.43 1.89
N VAL A 19 -6.56 0.44 2.90
CA VAL A 19 -7.19 1.67 3.39
C VAL A 19 -6.51 2.02 4.72
N ALA A 20 -5.72 3.08 4.70
CA ALA A 20 -5.19 3.67 5.92
C ALA A 20 -6.34 4.32 6.70
N LEU A 21 -6.72 3.75 7.85
CA LEU A 21 -7.63 4.41 8.79
C LEU A 21 -7.02 4.43 10.19
N ALA A 22 -7.00 5.64 10.76
CA ALA A 22 -6.49 5.96 12.07
C ALA A 22 -7.31 5.29 13.19
N ALA A 23 -6.63 4.63 14.14
CA ALA A 23 -7.26 4.00 15.28
C ALA A 23 -7.38 4.98 16.48
N ILE A 24 -8.62 5.30 16.86
CA ILE A 24 -8.98 5.85 18.18
C ILE A 24 -9.34 4.64 19.06
N ILE A 25 -8.61 4.45 20.16
CA ILE A 25 -8.80 3.33 21.09
C ILE A 25 -9.92 3.69 22.08
N GLY A 26 -11.09 3.09 21.88
CA GLY A 26 -12.17 3.02 22.87
C GLY A 26 -12.05 1.73 23.68
N CYS A 27 -11.68 1.87 24.96
CA CYS A 27 -11.46 0.77 25.90
C CYS A 27 -12.79 0.30 26.50
N SER A 28 -13.17 -0.96 26.31
CA SER A 28 -14.29 -1.61 27.00
C SER A 28 -13.79 -2.51 28.12
N MET A 29 -14.28 -2.26 29.32
CA MET A 29 -13.97 -3.00 30.55
C MET A 29 -14.86 -4.23 30.70
N LEU A 30 -14.30 -5.33 31.20
CA LEU A 30 -15.02 -6.39 31.90
C LEU A 30 -14.34 -6.68 33.25
N PRO A 31 -15.09 -7.10 34.28
CA PRO A 31 -14.60 -7.13 35.66
C PRO A 31 -13.84 -8.43 35.96
N VAL A 32 -12.70 -8.32 36.64
CA VAL A 32 -11.99 -9.46 37.22
C VAL A 32 -12.24 -9.50 38.72
N ALA A 33 -12.57 -10.69 39.19
CA ALA A 33 -12.91 -11.01 40.57
C ALA A 33 -11.74 -10.79 41.55
N LYS A 34 -12.13 -10.47 42.78
CA LYS A 34 -11.31 -10.08 43.93
C LYS A 34 -10.69 -11.33 44.58
N ALA A 35 -9.36 -11.34 44.75
CA ALA A 35 -8.68 -12.23 45.68
C ALA A 35 -7.70 -11.41 46.52
N GLU A 36 -7.95 -11.36 47.82
CA GLU A 36 -7.16 -10.66 48.83
C GLU A 36 -5.97 -11.55 49.25
N VAL A 37 -4.75 -11.01 49.14
CA VAL A 37 -3.55 -11.53 49.81
C VAL A 37 -2.84 -10.36 50.47
N THR A 38 -2.48 -10.58 51.74
CA THR A 38 -1.98 -9.63 52.74
C THR A 38 -0.59 -9.06 52.44
N PRO A 39 -0.24 -7.89 53.03
CA PRO A 39 0.92 -7.10 52.62
C PRO A 39 2.19 -7.46 53.39
N SER A 40 3.35 -7.46 52.72
CA SER A 40 4.65 -7.32 53.36
C SER A 40 5.50 -6.30 52.60
N ALA A 41 5.93 -5.28 53.32
CA ALA A 41 6.48 -4.04 52.80
C ALA A 41 7.96 -4.14 52.41
N ARG A 42 8.31 -3.54 51.27
CA ARG A 42 9.48 -2.66 51.10
C ARG A 42 9.10 -1.54 50.13
N PRO A 43 9.30 -0.25 50.47
CA PRO A 43 9.19 0.81 49.48
C PRO A 43 10.49 0.82 48.67
N SER A 44 10.53 0.10 47.55
CA SER A 44 11.50 0.45 46.50
C SER A 44 10.85 1.57 45.70
N ALA A 45 11.34 2.79 45.91
CA ALA A 45 11.02 3.93 45.09
C ALA A 45 11.33 3.57 43.63
N ALA A 46 10.27 3.22 42.88
CA ALA A 46 10.33 3.20 41.43
C ALA A 46 10.52 4.66 41.01
N LEU A 47 11.77 5.06 40.84
CA LEU A 47 12.14 6.22 40.03
C LEU A 47 11.47 6.01 38.68
N SER A 48 10.33 6.67 38.49
CA SER A 48 9.80 6.98 37.18
C SER A 48 10.89 7.75 36.45
N VAL A 49 11.67 7.03 35.62
CA VAL A 49 12.61 7.65 34.71
C VAL A 49 11.77 8.42 33.70
N GLN A 50 11.63 9.71 33.99
CA GLN A 50 11.16 10.70 33.04
C GLN A 50 12.02 10.57 31.79
N ILE A 51 11.39 10.21 30.66
CA ILE A 51 12.02 10.30 29.34
C ILE A 51 12.14 11.79 29.06
N SER A 52 13.30 12.37 29.34
CA SER A 52 13.56 13.78 29.09
C SER A 52 13.55 14.06 27.57
N LYS A 53 12.72 15.03 27.18
CA LYS A 53 12.75 15.74 25.90
C LYS A 53 13.57 17.04 26.10
N PRO A 54 14.27 17.59 25.09
CA PRO A 54 15.28 17.02 24.21
C PRO A 54 16.67 17.66 24.46
N SER A 55 17.68 17.25 23.71
CA SER A 55 19.02 17.88 23.58
C SER A 55 19.02 19.37 23.13
N GLY A 56 17.85 20.01 23.06
CA GLY A 56 17.64 21.35 22.51
C GLY A 56 17.92 21.43 21.00
N ILE A 57 18.04 20.30 20.31
CA ILE A 57 18.33 20.26 18.87
C ILE A 57 17.02 20.34 18.09
N ARG A 58 16.94 21.30 17.16
CA ARG A 58 15.85 21.44 16.19
C ARG A 58 16.31 20.93 14.82
N LEU A 59 15.46 20.18 14.12
CA LEU A 59 15.75 19.72 12.75
C LEU A 59 14.84 20.46 11.77
N VAL A 60 15.42 21.00 10.70
CA VAL A 60 14.69 21.67 9.63
C VAL A 60 15.08 21.02 8.31
N LEU A 61 14.13 20.36 7.65
CA LEU A 61 14.29 19.71 6.35
C LEU A 61 13.59 20.55 5.28
N ASN A 62 14.34 21.03 4.28
CA ASN A 62 13.81 21.80 3.15
C ASN A 62 12.93 23.00 3.59
N GLY A 63 13.33 23.67 4.67
CA GLY A 63 12.62 24.81 5.26
C GLY A 63 11.48 24.46 6.24
N GLY A 64 10.99 23.22 6.24
CA GLY A 64 9.99 22.73 7.19
C GLY A 64 10.62 22.12 8.45
N GLU A 65 9.95 22.25 9.59
CA GLU A 65 10.38 21.58 10.82
C GLU A 65 10.14 20.07 10.73
N TYR A 66 11.15 19.28 11.09
CA TYR A 66 11.05 17.82 11.17
C TYR A 66 11.12 17.40 12.64
N GLU A 67 10.04 16.84 13.15
CA GLU A 67 9.96 16.33 14.51
C GLU A 67 10.12 14.80 14.54
N PRO A 68 11.30 14.28 14.91
CA PRO A 68 11.46 12.84 15.05
C PRO A 68 10.70 12.32 16.26
N LYS A 69 10.18 11.09 16.16
CA LYS A 69 9.49 10.40 17.27
C LYS A 69 10.39 10.25 18.49
N SER A 70 11.68 9.99 18.27
CA SER A 70 12.70 9.93 19.31
C SER A 70 13.68 11.10 19.16
N ALA A 71 14.05 11.72 20.29
CA ALA A 71 14.87 12.93 20.27
C ALA A 71 16.28 12.68 19.68
N PRO A 72 16.82 13.62 18.89
CA PRO A 72 18.22 13.57 18.47
C PRO A 72 19.17 13.66 19.67
N LEU A 73 20.34 13.05 19.55
CA LEU A 73 21.37 13.07 20.60
C LEU A 73 22.58 13.88 20.14
N LEU A 74 23.13 14.71 21.03
CA LEU A 74 24.44 15.33 20.84
C LEU A 74 25.48 14.53 21.61
N PHE A 75 26.45 13.94 20.91
CA PHE A 75 27.54 13.20 21.55
C PHE A 75 28.86 13.54 20.86
N ASN A 76 29.88 13.95 21.64
CA ASN A 76 31.19 14.35 21.14
C ASN A 76 31.11 15.30 19.93
N ASN A 77 30.26 16.33 20.02
CA ASN A 77 30.03 17.32 18.96
C ASN A 77 29.48 16.76 17.64
N ALA A 78 28.92 15.53 17.66
CA ALA A 78 28.19 14.93 16.57
C ALA A 78 26.72 14.74 16.94
N VAL A 79 25.83 15.05 16.00
CA VAL A 79 24.41 14.79 16.18
C VAL A 79 24.05 13.42 15.62
N TYR A 80 23.28 12.70 16.40
CA TYR A 80 22.77 11.39 16.07
C TYR A 80 21.24 11.43 15.97
N LEU A 81 20.72 10.71 14.99
CA LEU A 81 19.29 10.45 14.82
C LEU A 81 19.06 8.94 14.90
N PRO A 82 17.95 8.48 15.48
CA PRO A 82 17.67 7.06 15.44
C PRO A 82 17.43 6.59 14.00
N LEU A 83 17.81 5.34 13.73
CA LEU A 83 17.98 4.84 12.38
C LEU A 83 16.70 4.95 11.54
N ARG A 84 15.54 4.60 12.11
CA ARG A 84 14.26 4.61 11.40
C ARG A 84 13.88 6.03 10.97
N GLU A 85 14.01 6.99 11.87
CA GLU A 85 13.79 8.41 11.66
C GLU A 85 14.76 8.96 10.61
N MET A 86 16.01 8.48 10.58
CA MET A 86 16.97 8.79 9.50
C MET A 86 16.45 8.34 8.12
N GLY A 87 15.89 7.13 8.05
CA GLY A 87 15.31 6.60 6.82
C GLY A 87 14.10 7.39 6.34
N GLU A 88 13.15 7.65 7.25
CA GLU A 88 11.95 8.44 7.00
C GLU A 88 12.29 9.86 6.50
N MET A 89 13.21 10.55 7.20
CA MET A 89 13.61 11.91 6.87
C MET A 89 14.29 12.03 5.49
N LEU A 90 15.04 11.01 5.06
CA LEU A 90 15.77 11.03 3.78
C LEU A 90 15.02 10.40 2.62
N GLY A 91 13.86 9.77 2.88
CA GLY A 91 13.13 8.99 1.89
C GLY A 91 13.82 7.68 1.50
N SER A 92 14.68 7.15 2.37
CA SER A 92 15.43 5.91 2.17
C SER A 92 14.83 4.74 2.95
N VAL A 93 15.18 3.52 2.57
CA VAL A 93 14.94 2.35 3.41
C VAL A 93 16.15 2.15 4.31
N VAL A 94 15.91 1.76 5.56
CA VAL A 94 16.94 1.44 6.53
C VAL A 94 16.61 0.11 7.21
N SER A 95 17.63 -0.70 7.46
CA SER A 95 17.50 -1.96 8.18
C SER A 95 18.69 -2.18 9.11
N TRP A 96 18.45 -2.98 10.14
CA TRP A 96 19.47 -3.45 11.08
C TRP A 96 19.48 -4.98 11.07
N THR A 97 20.57 -5.57 10.63
CA THR A 97 20.77 -7.01 10.67
C THR A 97 21.45 -7.39 11.98
N ALA A 98 20.69 -7.94 12.93
CA ALA A 98 21.19 -8.22 14.28
C ALA A 98 22.30 -9.28 14.34
N SER A 99 22.25 -10.29 13.45
CA SER A 99 23.23 -11.39 13.41
C SER A 99 24.63 -10.91 13.04
N THR A 100 24.72 -9.99 12.08
CA THR A 100 25.98 -9.41 11.60
C THR A 100 26.29 -8.05 12.23
N LYS A 101 25.32 -7.47 12.96
CA LYS A 101 25.39 -6.14 13.56
C LYS A 101 25.67 -5.05 12.53
N VAL A 102 24.95 -5.10 11.42
CA VAL A 102 25.11 -4.16 10.29
C VAL A 102 23.87 -3.29 10.11
N VAL A 103 24.08 -1.99 9.99
CA VAL A 103 23.10 -1.06 9.46
C VAL A 103 23.21 -1.03 7.94
N THR A 104 22.10 -1.20 7.24
CA THR A 104 22.00 -0.97 5.80
C THR A 104 21.04 0.18 5.55
N MET A 105 21.42 1.14 4.70
CA MET A 105 20.50 2.12 4.13
C MET A 105 20.51 1.98 2.62
N THR A 106 19.33 1.96 2.00
CA THR A 106 19.17 1.88 0.56
C THR A 106 18.29 3.00 0.02
N TYR A 107 18.69 3.51 -1.14
CA TYR A 107 18.02 4.55 -1.92
C TYR A 107 18.40 4.35 -3.39
N PRO A 108 17.67 4.88 -4.39
CA PRO A 108 18.08 4.76 -5.79
C PRO A 108 19.55 5.13 -5.99
N ASN A 109 20.32 4.21 -6.57
CA ASN A 109 21.77 4.32 -6.82
C ASN A 109 22.66 4.48 -5.56
N LEU A 110 22.14 4.13 -4.38
CA LEU A 110 22.86 4.26 -3.11
C LEU A 110 22.60 3.07 -2.19
N VAL A 111 23.68 2.44 -1.76
CA VAL A 111 23.71 1.46 -0.67
C VAL A 111 24.79 1.88 0.32
N VAL A 112 24.38 2.16 1.55
CA VAL A 112 25.28 2.45 2.66
C VAL A 112 25.26 1.26 3.61
N LYS A 113 26.44 0.75 3.98
CA LYS A 113 26.57 -0.25 5.04
C LYS A 113 27.50 0.25 6.14
N LEU A 114 27.09 0.04 7.38
CA LEU A 114 27.85 0.42 8.56
C LEU A 114 27.77 -0.67 9.64
N ASP A 115 28.91 -1.30 9.91
CA ASP A 115 29.05 -2.26 11.00
C ASP A 115 29.09 -1.56 12.36
N TYR A 116 28.52 -2.20 13.38
CA TYR A 116 28.54 -1.71 14.74
C TYR A 116 29.97 -1.53 15.27
N GLY A 117 30.28 -0.34 15.77
CA GLY A 117 31.59 0.01 16.33
C GLY A 117 32.68 0.27 15.28
N SER A 118 32.39 0.11 13.98
CA SER A 118 33.35 0.42 12.93
C SER A 118 33.56 1.93 12.78
N LYS A 119 34.80 2.31 12.49
CA LYS A 119 35.18 3.68 12.09
C LYS A 119 35.20 3.85 10.56
N LYS A 120 34.66 2.87 9.83
CA LYS A 120 34.49 2.88 8.39
C LYS A 120 33.07 2.46 8.04
N ALA A 121 32.54 3.06 7.00
CA ALA A 121 31.33 2.61 6.33
C ALA A 121 31.68 2.26 4.88
N THR A 122 30.77 1.60 4.18
CA THR A 122 30.84 1.51 2.72
C THR A 122 29.71 2.28 2.08
N ILE A 123 30.00 3.02 1.01
CA ILE A 123 29.02 3.67 0.14
C ILE A 123 29.20 3.06 -1.24
N ASN A 124 28.19 2.36 -1.75
CA ASN A 124 28.23 1.63 -3.02
C ASN A 124 29.47 0.71 -3.13
N GLY A 125 29.80 0.03 -2.03
CA GLY A 125 30.95 -0.89 -1.94
C GLY A 125 32.32 -0.22 -1.76
N LYS A 126 32.41 1.12 -1.73
CA LYS A 126 33.66 1.84 -1.50
C LYS A 126 33.79 2.23 -0.03
N ASP A 127 34.94 1.97 0.57
CA ASP A 127 35.27 2.36 1.94
C ASP A 127 35.26 3.89 2.09
N VAL A 128 34.58 4.37 3.13
CA VAL A 128 34.57 5.78 3.53
C VAL A 128 34.85 5.87 5.04
N PRO A 129 35.81 6.70 5.47
CA PRO A 129 36.08 6.88 6.89
C PRO A 129 34.89 7.57 7.57
N LEU A 130 34.56 7.11 8.77
CA LEU A 130 33.58 7.77 9.61
C LEU A 130 34.25 8.64 10.65
N THR A 131 33.72 9.85 10.81
CA THR A 131 34.10 10.72 11.91
C THR A 131 33.69 10.13 13.26
N MET A 132 32.54 9.43 13.29
CA MET A 132 32.00 8.79 14.49
C MET A 132 31.27 7.48 14.16
N PRO A 133 31.40 6.42 14.98
CA PRO A 133 30.66 5.18 14.79
C PRO A 133 29.18 5.35 15.17
N LEU A 134 28.34 4.42 14.70
CA LEU A 134 26.97 4.28 15.19
C LEU A 134 26.94 3.87 16.67
N ARG A 135 25.79 4.07 17.33
CA ARG A 135 25.60 3.81 18.76
C ARG A 135 24.32 3.05 19.01
N SER A 136 24.32 2.18 20.02
CA SER A 136 23.09 1.64 20.60
C SER A 136 22.82 2.36 21.92
N VAL A 137 21.65 2.97 22.04
CA VAL A 137 21.21 3.66 23.26
C VAL A 137 19.87 3.05 23.66
N LYS A 138 19.85 2.36 24.82
CA LYS A 138 18.66 1.66 25.33
C LYS A 138 18.01 0.73 24.30
N GLY A 139 18.83 0.04 23.50
CA GLY A 139 18.37 -0.90 22.46
C GLY A 139 17.98 -0.26 21.13
N GLN A 140 17.97 1.07 21.02
CA GLN A 140 17.72 1.79 19.77
C GLN A 140 19.04 2.14 19.08
N ILE A 141 19.12 1.92 17.77
CA ILE A 141 20.29 2.27 16.97
C ILE A 141 20.22 3.74 16.56
N TYR A 142 21.26 4.48 16.89
CA TYR A 142 21.50 5.88 16.56
C TYR A 142 22.66 5.97 15.58
N VAL A 143 22.45 6.72 14.49
CA VAL A 143 23.44 6.90 13.43
C VAL A 143 23.85 8.37 13.28
N PRO A 144 25.09 8.65 12.83
CA PRO A 144 25.54 10.03 12.62
C PRO A 144 24.70 10.72 11.54
N LEU A 145 23.94 11.75 11.92
CA LEU A 145 22.99 12.43 11.03
C LEU A 145 23.67 12.99 9.78
N ARG A 146 24.82 13.67 9.96
CA ARG A 146 25.54 14.31 8.86
C ARG A 146 25.97 13.29 7.80
N PHE A 147 26.59 12.19 8.23
CA PHE A 147 27.10 11.17 7.30
C PHE A 147 26.00 10.57 6.44
N PHE A 148 24.88 10.13 7.05
CA PHE A 148 23.77 9.54 6.29
C PHE A 148 23.08 10.57 5.40
N SER A 149 22.94 11.82 5.85
CA SER A 149 22.38 12.90 5.04
C SER A 149 23.23 13.19 3.80
N GLU A 150 24.53 13.39 3.99
CA GLU A 150 25.47 13.69 2.90
C GLU A 150 25.62 12.51 1.93
N ALA A 151 25.52 11.26 2.41
CA ALA A 151 25.50 10.08 1.56
C ALA A 151 24.32 10.09 0.56
N THR A 152 23.20 10.73 0.92
CA THR A 152 22.04 10.94 0.01
C THR A 152 22.12 12.23 -0.80
N GLY A 153 23.25 12.94 -0.76
CA GLY A 153 23.45 14.22 -1.45
C GLY A 153 22.83 15.43 -0.75
N ALA A 154 22.32 15.26 0.48
CA ALA A 154 21.79 16.38 1.26
C ALA A 154 22.92 17.26 1.82
N LYS A 155 22.68 18.57 1.90
CA LYS A 155 23.57 19.52 2.59
C LYS A 155 23.13 19.66 4.03
N VAL A 156 24.07 19.65 4.97
CA VAL A 156 23.79 19.75 6.40
C VAL A 156 24.52 20.94 7.01
N GLU A 157 23.78 21.85 7.63
CA GLU A 157 24.32 23.03 8.29
C GLU A 157 23.89 23.09 9.75
N TRP A 158 24.84 23.34 10.65
CA TRP A 158 24.56 23.62 12.06
C TRP A 158 24.45 25.13 12.28
N LYS A 159 23.38 25.58 12.95
CA LYS A 159 23.13 26.97 13.31
C LYS A 159 23.38 27.20 14.79
N ALA A 160 23.77 28.43 15.15
CA ALA A 160 24.11 28.82 16.52
C ALA A 160 22.98 28.56 17.53
N ASN A 161 21.73 28.63 17.09
CA ASN A 161 20.54 28.36 17.91
C ASN A 161 20.21 26.85 18.04
N ARG A 162 21.20 25.97 17.88
CA ARG A 162 21.04 24.50 17.93
C ARG A 162 20.09 23.93 16.87
N THR A 163 19.90 24.64 15.75
CA THR A 163 19.15 24.12 14.60
C THR A 163 20.09 23.42 13.62
N ILE A 164 19.71 22.24 13.16
CA ILE A 164 20.31 21.58 12.01
C ILE A 164 19.40 21.81 10.81
N ARG A 165 19.92 22.49 9.80
CA ARG A 165 19.26 22.66 8.51
C ARG A 165 19.76 21.60 7.55
N ILE A 166 18.83 20.90 6.93
CA ILE A 166 19.07 19.83 5.96
C ILE A 166 18.38 20.25 4.67
N GLU A 167 19.16 20.36 3.59
CA GLU A 167 18.66 20.68 2.26
C GLU A 167 18.88 19.47 1.35
N LYS A 168 17.79 18.86 0.89
CA LYS A 168 17.81 17.69 0.02
C LYS A 168 16.81 17.88 -1.11
N LYS A 169 17.24 17.61 -2.34
CA LYS A 169 16.31 17.60 -3.48
C LYS A 169 15.26 16.51 -3.30
N ASP A 170 14.00 16.88 -3.52
CA ASP A 170 12.90 15.93 -3.58
C ASP A 170 12.78 15.36 -5.01
N GLU A 171 13.64 14.42 -5.35
CA GLU A 171 13.74 13.87 -6.71
C GLU A 171 12.81 12.67 -6.95
N TYR A 172 12.30 12.04 -5.89
CA TYR A 172 11.57 10.78 -5.98
C TYR A 172 10.29 10.79 -5.15
N ILE A 173 9.20 10.33 -5.76
CA ILE A 173 8.00 9.91 -5.03
C ILE A 173 8.29 8.53 -4.45
N ARG A 174 8.23 8.41 -3.12
CA ARG A 174 8.40 7.14 -2.42
C ARG A 174 7.07 6.40 -2.33
N GLY A 175 7.11 5.10 -2.53
CA GLY A 175 5.96 4.21 -2.36
C GLY A 175 6.38 2.80 -1.98
N GLY A 176 5.49 1.84 -2.18
CA GLY A 176 5.77 0.43 -1.92
C GLY A 176 4.54 -0.35 -1.49
N GLY A 177 4.77 -1.42 -0.74
CA GLY A 177 3.76 -2.33 -0.24
C GLY A 177 4.38 -3.34 0.72
N VAL A 178 3.73 -4.48 0.91
CA VAL A 178 4.23 -5.51 1.83
C VAL A 178 5.58 -6.05 1.32
N ASN A 179 6.62 -5.90 2.14
CA ASN A 179 7.98 -6.35 1.84
C ASN A 179 8.61 -5.73 0.57
N VAL A 180 8.09 -4.64 0.03
CA VAL A 180 8.61 -3.98 -1.19
C VAL A 180 8.65 -2.47 -1.03
N SER A 181 9.65 -1.82 -1.64
CA SER A 181 9.75 -0.36 -1.70
C SER A 181 9.91 0.13 -3.13
N ALA A 182 9.36 1.31 -3.40
CA ALA A 182 9.38 1.94 -4.71
C ALA A 182 9.86 3.39 -4.63
N TRP A 183 10.55 3.82 -5.68
CA TRP A 183 10.93 5.21 -5.90
C TRP A 183 10.69 5.58 -7.36
N LEU A 184 9.76 6.50 -7.59
CA LEU A 184 9.50 7.04 -8.92
C LEU A 184 10.18 8.39 -9.06
N ASN A 185 11.15 8.49 -9.97
CA ASN A 185 11.85 9.74 -10.21
C ASN A 185 10.89 10.77 -10.87
N ARG A 186 10.73 11.94 -10.26
CA ARG A 186 9.77 12.97 -10.70
C ARG A 186 10.06 13.52 -12.10
N GLN A 187 11.33 13.56 -12.51
CA GLN A 187 11.74 14.18 -13.78
C GLN A 187 11.90 13.16 -14.90
N THR A 188 12.63 12.08 -14.64
CA THR A 188 12.95 11.05 -15.63
C THR A 188 11.84 10.02 -15.80
N LYS A 189 10.88 10.00 -14.87
CA LYS A 189 9.81 9.00 -14.74
C LYS A 189 10.34 7.56 -14.60
N GLU A 190 11.63 7.39 -14.29
CA GLU A 190 12.25 6.09 -14.03
C GLU A 190 11.77 5.54 -12.67
N LEU A 191 11.22 4.33 -12.68
CA LEU A 191 10.77 3.61 -11.49
C LEU A 191 11.88 2.69 -10.99
N TYR A 192 12.13 2.72 -9.68
CA TYR A 192 13.03 1.80 -9.00
C TYR A 192 12.24 0.98 -7.99
N LEU A 193 12.50 -0.33 -7.94
CA LEU A 193 11.87 -1.25 -6.99
C LEU A 193 12.93 -2.01 -6.18
N ALA A 194 12.60 -2.31 -4.91
CA ALA A 194 13.38 -3.20 -4.05
C ALA A 194 12.44 -4.21 -3.39
N HIS A 195 12.60 -5.50 -3.70
CA HIS A 195 11.87 -6.61 -3.07
C HIS A 195 12.83 -7.78 -2.78
N PRO A 196 13.03 -8.24 -1.52
CA PRO A 196 12.54 -7.61 -0.31
C PRO A 196 13.06 -6.16 -0.20
N TYR A 197 12.33 -5.32 0.54
CA TYR A 197 12.55 -3.88 0.64
C TYR A 197 13.99 -3.47 1.03
N GLU A 198 14.72 -4.36 1.71
CA GLU A 198 16.10 -4.15 2.14
C GLU A 198 17.15 -4.28 1.02
N ARG A 199 16.78 -4.84 -0.13
CA ARG A 199 17.70 -4.96 -1.27
C ARG A 199 18.02 -3.58 -1.87
N ALA A 200 19.11 -3.53 -2.62
CA ALA A 200 19.42 -2.36 -3.44
C ALA A 200 18.28 -2.13 -4.46
N PRO A 201 17.72 -0.91 -4.55
CA PRO A 201 16.71 -0.59 -5.54
C PRO A 201 17.29 -0.75 -6.95
N VAL A 202 16.53 -1.42 -7.81
CA VAL A 202 16.88 -1.61 -9.22
C VAL A 202 15.91 -0.82 -10.10
N PRO A 203 16.38 -0.15 -11.17
CA PRO A 203 15.48 0.48 -12.13
C PRO A 203 14.70 -0.61 -12.87
N VAL A 204 13.39 -0.41 -13.04
CA VAL A 204 12.50 -1.33 -13.75
C VAL A 204 11.94 -0.74 -15.06
N GLY A 205 12.25 0.53 -15.34
CA GLY A 205 11.86 1.23 -16.55
C GLY A 205 11.08 2.52 -16.27
N LYS A 206 10.71 3.22 -17.35
CA LYS A 206 9.98 4.47 -17.30
C LYS A 206 8.48 4.27 -17.22
N VAL A 207 7.84 5.01 -16.31
CA VAL A 207 6.39 5.09 -16.19
C VAL A 207 5.86 6.10 -17.21
N ASP A 208 4.90 5.68 -18.02
CA ASP A 208 4.20 6.56 -18.98
C ASP A 208 3.05 7.33 -18.33
N ALA A 209 3.35 8.05 -17.24
CA ALA A 209 2.37 8.79 -16.45
C ALA A 209 2.67 10.29 -16.48
N GLU A 210 1.63 11.12 -16.38
CA GLU A 210 1.82 12.47 -15.90
C GLU A 210 1.90 12.47 -14.37
N LEU A 211 2.65 13.42 -13.83
CA LEU A 211 2.96 13.53 -12.40
C LEU A 211 2.66 14.97 -11.98
N ASN A 212 1.38 15.34 -11.95
CA ASN A 212 0.95 16.72 -11.85
C ASN A 212 0.92 17.21 -10.40
N ASP A 213 0.32 16.46 -9.48
CA ASP A 213 0.07 16.95 -8.13
C ASP A 213 0.23 15.85 -7.07
N TRP A 214 -0.86 15.26 -6.58
CA TRP A 214 -0.80 14.29 -5.49
C TRP A 214 -0.51 12.89 -6.01
N ILE A 215 0.79 12.58 -6.11
CA ILE A 215 1.23 11.29 -6.62
C ILE A 215 1.44 10.29 -5.49
N SER A 216 0.90 9.09 -5.67
CA SER A 216 1.18 7.92 -4.83
C SER A 216 1.61 6.72 -5.68
N VAL A 217 2.43 5.84 -5.08
CA VAL A 217 2.91 4.61 -5.72
C VAL A 217 2.65 3.42 -4.80
N GLY A 218 1.78 2.50 -5.23
CA GLY A 218 1.51 1.22 -4.56
C GLY A 218 2.15 0.06 -5.31
N VAL A 219 2.61 -0.96 -4.59
CA VAL A 219 3.21 -2.17 -5.20
C VAL A 219 2.73 -3.43 -4.49
N ASP A 220 2.12 -4.33 -5.25
CA ASP A 220 1.75 -5.68 -4.82
C ASP A 220 2.71 -6.70 -5.42
N VAL A 221 3.19 -7.64 -4.60
CA VAL A 221 4.13 -8.68 -5.03
C VAL A 221 3.46 -10.04 -4.99
N HIS A 222 3.57 -10.81 -6.07
CA HIS A 222 2.97 -12.13 -6.20
C HIS A 222 4.04 -13.21 -6.40
N GLY A 223 3.67 -14.48 -6.12
CA GLY A 223 4.61 -15.60 -5.98
C GLY A 223 5.45 -15.92 -7.22
N SER A 224 4.98 -15.57 -8.42
CA SER A 224 5.66 -15.78 -9.70
C SER A 224 6.82 -14.81 -9.99
N GLY A 225 7.08 -13.85 -9.08
CA GLY A 225 7.98 -12.73 -9.29
C GLY A 225 7.33 -11.53 -10.00
N ILE A 226 6.04 -11.62 -10.33
CA ILE A 226 5.25 -10.50 -10.83
C ILE A 226 5.04 -9.46 -9.73
N GLN A 227 5.21 -8.21 -10.11
CA GLN A 227 4.90 -7.05 -9.29
C GLN A 227 3.87 -6.19 -10.02
N MET A 228 2.75 -5.91 -9.36
CA MET A 228 1.72 -5.03 -9.88
C MET A 228 1.92 -3.66 -9.23
N VAL A 229 2.17 -2.64 -10.05
CA VAL A 229 2.44 -1.28 -9.57
C VAL A 229 1.28 -0.39 -9.95
N THR A 230 0.80 0.43 -9.01
CA THR A 230 -0.15 1.50 -9.29
C THR A 230 0.53 2.83 -9.04
N VAL A 231 0.56 3.69 -10.06
CA VAL A 231 0.93 5.11 -9.92
C VAL A 231 -0.35 5.92 -10.09
N THR A 232 -0.76 6.61 -9.03
CA THR A 232 -1.97 7.45 -9.03
C THR A 232 -1.57 8.90 -8.87
N ASP A 233 -2.00 9.74 -9.81
CA ASP A 233 -1.90 11.20 -9.75
C ASP A 233 -3.31 11.77 -9.55
N ILE A 234 -3.55 12.38 -8.38
CA ILE A 234 -4.80 13.07 -8.07
C ILE A 234 -4.57 14.56 -8.31
N TYR A 235 -5.33 15.15 -9.23
CA TYR A 235 -5.07 16.49 -9.73
C TYR A 235 -6.35 17.29 -10.01
N GLY A 236 -6.14 18.54 -10.40
CA GLY A 236 -7.20 19.53 -10.58
C GLY A 236 -7.74 20.01 -9.24
N GLU A 237 -8.43 21.16 -9.22
CA GLU A 237 -9.14 21.63 -8.03
C GLU A 237 -10.59 21.12 -8.06
N PRO A 238 -11.14 20.49 -7.00
CA PRO A 238 -10.60 20.25 -5.66
C PRO A 238 -10.07 18.79 -5.46
N HIS A 239 -9.17 18.33 -6.33
CA HIS A 239 -8.54 17.00 -6.33
C HIS A 239 -9.52 15.84 -6.59
N VAL A 240 -10.34 16.01 -7.62
CA VAL A 240 -11.35 15.02 -8.05
C VAL A 240 -11.01 14.32 -9.37
N GLN A 241 -9.91 14.66 -10.01
CA GLN A 241 -9.43 13.95 -11.20
C GLN A 241 -8.36 12.95 -10.80
N TYR A 242 -8.46 11.71 -11.29
CA TYR A 242 -7.51 10.65 -11.04
C TYR A 242 -6.93 10.17 -12.36
N ALA A 243 -5.62 10.32 -12.54
CA ALA A 243 -4.87 9.64 -13.60
C ALA A 243 -4.15 8.45 -12.98
N VAL A 244 -4.46 7.25 -13.47
CA VAL A 244 -3.99 6.00 -12.87
C VAL A 244 -3.24 5.20 -13.90
N ASN A 245 -1.99 4.89 -13.59
CA ASN A 245 -1.14 4.03 -14.37
C ASN A 245 -0.92 2.73 -13.63
N SER A 246 -1.47 1.64 -14.16
CA SER A 246 -1.23 0.29 -13.67
C SER A 246 -0.12 -0.35 -14.50
N LEU A 247 0.90 -0.89 -13.84
CA LEU A 247 2.04 -1.51 -14.48
C LEU A 247 2.15 -2.96 -14.04
N LEU A 248 2.50 -3.82 -14.99
CA LEU A 248 2.94 -5.17 -14.73
C LEU A 248 4.46 -5.20 -14.87
N VAL A 249 5.15 -5.58 -13.81
CA VAL A 249 6.60 -5.71 -13.77
C VAL A 249 6.95 -7.17 -13.59
N ARG A 250 7.85 -7.67 -14.43
CA ARG A 250 8.39 -9.03 -14.36
C ARG A 250 9.90 -8.99 -14.53
N ASP A 251 10.61 -9.77 -13.72
CA ASP A 251 12.07 -9.92 -13.82
C ASP A 251 12.82 -8.57 -13.85
N GLY A 252 12.33 -7.61 -13.06
CA GLY A 252 12.90 -6.27 -12.97
C GLY A 252 12.66 -5.38 -14.19
N LYS A 253 11.65 -5.66 -15.02
CA LYS A 253 11.27 -4.85 -16.18
C LYS A 253 9.77 -4.65 -16.24
N ILE A 254 9.34 -3.43 -16.59
CA ILE A 254 7.95 -3.17 -16.96
C ILE A 254 7.65 -3.94 -18.26
N VAL A 255 6.69 -4.86 -18.21
CA VAL A 255 6.23 -5.65 -19.37
C VAL A 255 4.91 -5.12 -19.94
N SER A 256 4.13 -4.38 -19.16
CA SER A 256 2.88 -3.75 -19.61
C SER A 256 2.54 -2.54 -18.75
N GLN A 257 1.87 -1.55 -19.35
CA GLN A 257 1.30 -0.39 -18.67
C GLN A 257 -0.09 -0.11 -19.23
N LYS A 258 -1.05 0.20 -18.37
CA LYS A 258 -2.40 0.63 -18.73
C LYS A 258 -2.70 1.93 -18.00
N LYS A 259 -3.25 2.90 -18.73
CA LYS A 259 -3.60 4.22 -18.24
C LYS A 259 -5.11 4.38 -18.23
N ALA A 260 -5.65 4.77 -17.11
CA ALA A 260 -7.07 5.03 -16.94
C ALA A 260 -7.26 6.41 -16.29
N SER A 261 -8.43 7.02 -16.52
CA SER A 261 -8.76 8.33 -15.95
C SER A 261 -10.17 8.32 -15.38
N TYR A 262 -10.29 8.80 -14.15
CA TYR A 262 -11.55 8.81 -13.41
C TYR A 262 -11.84 10.20 -12.88
N PHE A 263 -13.13 10.49 -12.76
CA PHE A 263 -13.63 11.71 -12.15
C PHE A 263 -14.43 11.34 -10.90
N GLN A 264 -14.12 12.02 -9.79
CA GLN A 264 -14.68 11.87 -8.44
C GLN A 264 -14.45 10.50 -7.78
N ARG A 265 -14.82 9.41 -8.44
CA ARG A 265 -14.72 8.04 -7.92
C ARG A 265 -13.53 7.31 -8.53
N TYR A 266 -12.53 7.01 -7.71
CA TYR A 266 -11.47 6.06 -8.06
C TYR A 266 -11.55 4.82 -7.18
N GLU A 267 -11.47 3.65 -7.80
CA GLU A 267 -11.28 2.36 -7.17
C GLU A 267 -10.10 1.64 -7.88
N PRO A 268 -9.39 0.70 -7.22
CA PRO A 268 -8.20 0.07 -7.81
C PRO A 268 -8.44 -0.49 -9.22
N ASN A 269 -7.48 -0.24 -10.13
CA ASN A 269 -7.55 -0.65 -11.55
C ASN A 269 -6.72 -1.88 -11.89
N LEU A 270 -6.43 -2.67 -10.86
CA LEU A 270 -5.72 -3.91 -10.99
C LEU A 270 -6.26 -4.93 -10.02
N THR A 271 -6.29 -6.17 -10.45
CA THR A 271 -6.70 -7.31 -9.63
C THR A 271 -5.98 -8.56 -10.14
N TYR A 272 -6.12 -9.66 -9.44
CA TYR A 272 -5.62 -10.95 -9.86
C TYR A 272 -6.63 -12.02 -9.47
N TYR A 273 -6.56 -13.15 -10.15
CA TYR A 273 -7.34 -14.32 -9.78
C TYR A 273 -6.51 -15.58 -9.97
N GLN A 274 -6.84 -16.61 -9.21
CA GLN A 274 -6.17 -17.90 -9.28
C GLN A 274 -7.22 -18.97 -9.56
N TYR A 275 -6.82 -20.02 -10.27
CA TYR A 275 -7.62 -21.21 -10.46
C TYR A 275 -6.72 -22.44 -10.47
N TYR A 276 -7.27 -23.57 -10.06
CA TYR A 276 -6.57 -24.84 -10.14
C TYR A 276 -6.74 -25.42 -11.55
N ALA A 277 -5.64 -25.67 -12.25
CA ALA A 277 -5.67 -26.32 -13.56
C ALA A 277 -5.54 -27.85 -13.39
N PRO A 278 -6.56 -28.68 -13.69
CA PRO A 278 -6.42 -30.13 -13.50
C PRO A 278 -5.43 -30.77 -14.48
N SER A 279 -5.17 -30.12 -15.62
CA SER A 279 -4.24 -30.58 -16.68
C SER A 279 -2.77 -30.42 -16.31
N VAL A 280 -2.46 -29.49 -15.40
CA VAL A 280 -1.13 -29.27 -14.81
C VAL A 280 -1.40 -28.95 -13.34
N PRO A 281 -1.20 -29.89 -12.38
CA PRO A 281 -1.75 -29.84 -11.02
C PRO A 281 -1.08 -28.75 -10.16
N GLU A 282 -1.25 -27.51 -10.60
CA GLU A 282 -0.63 -26.29 -10.12
C GLU A 282 -1.71 -25.21 -10.09
N TRP A 283 -1.56 -24.29 -9.14
CA TRP A 283 -2.36 -23.09 -9.10
C TRP A 283 -1.84 -22.14 -10.16
N VAL A 284 -2.71 -21.76 -11.09
CA VAL A 284 -2.37 -20.78 -12.12
C VAL A 284 -2.86 -19.42 -11.65
N GLN A 285 -1.96 -18.44 -11.60
CA GLN A 285 -2.32 -17.06 -11.31
C GLN A 285 -2.38 -16.20 -12.58
N ASN A 286 -3.48 -15.47 -12.74
CA ASN A 286 -3.65 -14.47 -13.78
C ASN A 286 -3.74 -13.07 -13.17
N TYR A 287 -3.20 -12.10 -13.88
CA TYR A 287 -3.12 -10.69 -13.48
C TYR A 287 -3.99 -9.87 -14.41
N VAL A 288 -4.70 -8.90 -13.86
CA VAL A 288 -5.70 -8.13 -14.60
C VAL A 288 -5.37 -6.66 -14.46
N LEU A 289 -5.15 -5.99 -15.59
CA LEU A 289 -4.98 -4.54 -15.67
C LEU A 289 -6.08 -3.99 -16.58
N THR A 290 -6.47 -2.73 -16.36
CA THR A 290 -7.43 -2.02 -17.21
C THR A 290 -6.94 -0.62 -17.56
N ASP A 291 -7.26 -0.17 -18.77
CA ASP A 291 -7.17 1.25 -19.16
C ASP A 291 -8.49 2.01 -18.88
N GLY A 292 -9.38 1.37 -18.12
CA GLY A 292 -10.71 1.85 -17.79
C GLY A 292 -11.76 1.52 -18.85
N ARG A 293 -11.40 1.00 -20.02
CA ARG A 293 -12.36 0.58 -21.06
C ARG A 293 -12.10 -0.84 -21.54
N THR A 294 -10.83 -1.24 -21.55
CA THR A 294 -10.36 -2.55 -21.94
C THR A 294 -9.68 -3.21 -20.76
N VAL A 295 -10.12 -4.42 -20.44
CA VAL A 295 -9.43 -5.29 -19.48
C VAL A 295 -8.47 -6.18 -20.24
N THR A 296 -7.20 -6.22 -19.83
CA THR A 296 -6.22 -7.19 -20.32
C THR A 296 -5.85 -8.16 -19.20
N VAL A 297 -5.95 -9.46 -19.49
CA VAL A 297 -5.53 -10.54 -18.59
C VAL A 297 -4.13 -11.01 -19.01
N PHE A 298 -3.22 -11.11 -18.06
CA PHE A 298 -1.84 -11.56 -18.24
C PHE A 298 -1.61 -12.86 -17.48
N ASP A 299 -0.78 -13.73 -18.04
CA ASP A 299 -0.27 -14.91 -17.35
C ASP A 299 0.90 -14.57 -16.40
N GLU A 300 1.43 -15.60 -15.74
CA GLU A 300 2.58 -15.49 -14.86
C GLU A 300 3.86 -15.04 -15.57
N GLN A 301 3.98 -15.28 -16.88
CA GLN A 301 5.08 -14.80 -17.70
C GLN A 301 4.92 -13.33 -18.13
N GLY A 302 3.81 -12.69 -17.75
CA GLY A 302 3.49 -11.32 -18.11
C GLY A 302 3.01 -11.16 -19.56
N ALA A 303 2.64 -12.26 -20.23
CA ALA A 303 2.10 -12.24 -21.57
C ALA A 303 0.57 -12.05 -21.53
N ALA A 304 0.06 -11.14 -22.36
CA ALA A 304 -1.38 -10.94 -22.51
C ALA A 304 -2.02 -12.20 -23.10
N LYS A 305 -3.10 -12.68 -22.47
CA LYS A 305 -3.88 -13.84 -22.90
C LYS A 305 -5.21 -13.48 -23.50
N GLN A 306 -5.90 -12.51 -22.88
CA GLN A 306 -7.28 -12.18 -23.19
C GLN A 306 -7.49 -10.68 -23.02
N GLU A 307 -8.35 -10.12 -23.87
CA GLU A 307 -8.82 -8.74 -23.75
C GLU A 307 -10.33 -8.67 -23.81
N TYR A 308 -10.92 -7.79 -23.00
CA TYR A 308 -12.37 -7.60 -22.90
C TYR A 308 -12.72 -6.12 -23.03
N ASP A 309 -13.56 -5.79 -24.01
CA ASP A 309 -14.12 -4.45 -24.23
C ASP A 309 -15.33 -4.24 -23.30
N LEU A 310 -15.15 -3.45 -22.24
CA LEU A 310 -16.16 -3.23 -21.21
C LEU A 310 -17.38 -2.45 -21.73
N PRO A 311 -17.22 -1.38 -22.53
CA PRO A 311 -18.35 -0.74 -23.16
C PRO A 311 -19.24 -1.69 -23.98
N LYS A 312 -18.61 -2.58 -24.77
CA LYS A 312 -19.33 -3.57 -25.56
C LYS A 312 -20.03 -4.62 -24.69
N LEU A 313 -19.36 -5.12 -23.65
CA LEU A 313 -19.90 -6.16 -22.77
C LEU A 313 -21.03 -5.65 -21.87
N THR A 314 -21.03 -4.37 -21.54
CA THR A 314 -22.05 -3.77 -20.66
C THR A 314 -23.12 -2.98 -21.42
N GLY A 315 -22.90 -2.71 -22.72
CA GLY A 315 -23.77 -1.88 -23.54
C GLY A 315 -23.79 -0.40 -23.12
N GLN A 316 -22.77 0.07 -22.40
CA GLN A 316 -22.68 1.44 -21.88
C GLN A 316 -21.37 2.07 -22.33
N ASP A 317 -21.37 3.31 -22.84
CA ASP A 317 -20.12 4.00 -23.12
C ASP A 317 -19.62 4.73 -21.87
N ASP A 318 -18.72 4.10 -21.13
CA ASP A 318 -18.21 4.62 -19.85
C ASP A 318 -16.72 4.25 -19.62
N THR A 319 -16.17 4.73 -18.51
CA THR A 319 -14.94 4.25 -17.90
C THR A 319 -15.30 3.39 -16.69
N TYR A 320 -14.58 2.30 -16.47
CA TYR A 320 -14.89 1.28 -15.49
C TYR A 320 -13.70 1.05 -14.55
N ALA A 321 -13.98 0.87 -13.27
CA ALA A 321 -13.08 0.19 -12.36
C ALA A 321 -13.27 -1.34 -12.51
N VAL A 322 -12.22 -2.11 -12.25
CA VAL A 322 -12.26 -3.58 -12.25
C VAL A 322 -11.92 -4.07 -10.85
N LEU A 323 -12.93 -4.56 -10.14
CA LEU A 323 -12.87 -4.85 -8.71
C LEU A 323 -12.69 -6.34 -8.42
N GLY A 324 -13.00 -7.19 -9.39
CA GLY A 324 -12.87 -8.63 -9.27
C GLY A 324 -12.85 -9.27 -10.64
N ALA A 325 -12.22 -10.43 -10.72
CA ALA A 325 -12.17 -11.25 -11.92
C ALA A 325 -12.10 -12.72 -11.52
N GLY A 326 -12.52 -13.57 -12.43
CA GLY A 326 -12.29 -15.01 -12.39
C GLY A 326 -12.31 -15.57 -13.80
N GLN A 327 -12.17 -16.89 -13.95
CA GLN A 327 -12.10 -17.51 -15.28
C GLN A 327 -13.33 -17.24 -16.17
N SER A 328 -14.49 -16.99 -15.54
CA SER A 328 -15.78 -16.89 -16.22
C SER A 328 -16.55 -15.61 -15.86
N PHE A 329 -15.92 -14.64 -15.20
CA PHE A 329 -16.59 -13.39 -14.85
C PHE A 329 -15.64 -12.21 -14.68
N LEU A 330 -16.20 -11.01 -14.81
CA LEU A 330 -15.61 -9.76 -14.32
C LEU A 330 -16.60 -9.08 -13.39
N VAL A 331 -16.10 -8.45 -12.32
CA VAL A 331 -16.86 -7.53 -11.49
C VAL A 331 -16.30 -6.13 -11.74
N VAL A 332 -17.12 -5.29 -12.35
CA VAL A 332 -16.73 -3.94 -12.77
C VAL A 332 -17.66 -2.90 -12.16
N ARG A 333 -17.20 -1.65 -12.10
CA ARG A 333 -18.05 -0.53 -11.72
C ARG A 333 -17.94 0.59 -12.76
N PRO A 334 -19.00 0.87 -13.54
CA PRO A 334 -19.04 2.03 -14.44
C PRO A 334 -18.99 3.33 -13.63
N SER A 335 -18.19 4.29 -14.08
CA SER A 335 -17.94 5.55 -13.35
C SER A 335 -19.19 6.43 -13.27
N LYS A 336 -20.03 6.47 -14.32
CA LYS A 336 -21.25 7.30 -14.37
C LYS A 336 -22.34 6.82 -13.41
N THR A 337 -22.50 5.51 -13.29
CA THR A 337 -23.58 4.93 -12.46
C THR A 337 -23.10 4.60 -11.06
N GLY A 338 -21.82 4.23 -10.91
CA GLY A 338 -21.27 3.74 -9.66
C GLY A 338 -21.93 2.45 -9.16
N LEU A 339 -22.66 1.72 -10.01
CA LEU A 339 -23.35 0.49 -9.65
C LEU A 339 -22.50 -0.73 -10.00
N LEU A 340 -22.21 -1.55 -9.01
CA LEU A 340 -21.41 -2.76 -9.17
C LEU A 340 -22.11 -3.69 -10.16
N THR A 341 -21.39 -4.07 -11.21
CA THR A 341 -21.91 -4.83 -12.34
C THR A 341 -21.09 -6.09 -12.52
N LEU A 342 -21.78 -7.23 -12.49
CA LEU A 342 -21.22 -8.52 -12.84
C LEU A 342 -21.35 -8.73 -14.34
N ILE A 343 -20.26 -9.11 -15.01
CA ILE A 343 -20.26 -9.60 -16.39
C ILE A 343 -19.97 -11.10 -16.35
N ASP A 344 -20.91 -11.92 -16.82
CA ASP A 344 -20.67 -13.35 -17.04
C ASP A 344 -20.02 -13.54 -18.41
N LEU A 345 -18.75 -13.97 -18.42
CA LEU A 345 -17.96 -14.10 -19.65
C LEU A 345 -18.39 -15.30 -20.50
N ARG A 346 -19.18 -16.24 -19.96
CA ARG A 346 -19.69 -17.41 -20.71
C ARG A 346 -20.87 -17.02 -21.58
N THR A 347 -21.74 -16.15 -21.07
CA THR A 347 -22.99 -15.74 -21.74
C THR A 347 -22.91 -14.35 -22.36
N GLY A 348 -21.94 -13.53 -21.94
CA GLY A 348 -21.86 -12.11 -22.28
C GLY A 348 -22.89 -11.25 -21.53
N GLN A 349 -23.62 -11.81 -20.58
CA GLN A 349 -24.66 -11.08 -19.85
C GLN A 349 -24.05 -10.21 -18.74
N SER A 350 -24.45 -8.93 -18.70
CA SER A 350 -24.18 -8.02 -17.59
C SER A 350 -25.35 -7.93 -16.61
N THR A 351 -25.09 -7.98 -15.31
CA THR A 351 -26.08 -7.87 -14.23
C THR A 351 -25.67 -6.77 -13.25
N VAL A 352 -26.54 -5.78 -13.06
CA VAL A 352 -26.39 -4.77 -11.99
C VAL A 352 -26.74 -5.43 -10.65
N LEU A 353 -25.78 -5.45 -9.72
CA LEU A 353 -25.86 -6.31 -8.54
C LEU A 353 -26.80 -5.78 -7.46
N CYS A 354 -26.97 -4.46 -7.33
CA CYS A 354 -27.91 -3.91 -6.35
C CYS A 354 -29.35 -4.43 -6.56
N ASP A 355 -29.80 -4.62 -7.81
CA ASP A 355 -31.12 -5.18 -8.13
C ASP A 355 -31.33 -6.63 -7.65
N LYS A 356 -30.23 -7.32 -7.35
CA LYS A 356 -30.23 -8.73 -6.95
C LYS A 356 -29.92 -8.91 -5.47
N LEU A 357 -29.19 -7.96 -4.88
CA LEU A 357 -28.64 -8.08 -3.54
C LEU A 357 -29.28 -7.15 -2.52
N LEU A 358 -29.83 -6.01 -2.96
CA LEU A 358 -30.45 -5.01 -2.10
C LEU A 358 -31.97 -4.98 -2.27
N SER A 359 -32.66 -4.39 -1.30
CA SER A 359 -34.11 -4.24 -1.30
C SER A 359 -34.53 -3.03 -0.47
N GLY A 360 -35.76 -2.53 -0.67
CA GLY A 360 -36.29 -1.41 0.12
C GLY A 360 -35.46 -0.13 -0.03
N ASP A 361 -35.34 0.62 1.06
CA ASP A 361 -34.68 1.93 1.11
C ASP A 361 -33.21 1.87 0.67
N ASP A 362 -32.50 0.77 0.91
CA ASP A 362 -31.11 0.58 0.45
C ASP A 362 -31.02 0.51 -1.08
N LEU A 363 -31.97 -0.19 -1.74
CA LEU A 363 -32.02 -0.25 -3.19
C LEU A 363 -32.43 1.10 -3.80
N GLU A 364 -33.39 1.77 -3.17
CA GLU A 364 -33.81 3.11 -3.57
C GLU A 364 -32.65 4.11 -3.45
N TYR A 365 -31.94 4.08 -2.32
CA TYR A 365 -30.72 4.86 -2.11
C TYR A 365 -29.71 4.55 -3.21
N ALA A 366 -29.36 3.27 -3.44
CA ALA A 366 -28.37 2.88 -4.45
C ALA A 366 -28.68 3.44 -5.85
N ARG A 367 -29.96 3.48 -6.24
CA ARG A 367 -30.38 3.93 -7.58
C ARG A 367 -30.40 5.45 -7.73
N ASN A 368 -30.68 6.17 -6.64
CA ASN A 368 -31.08 7.58 -6.68
C ASN A 368 -30.16 8.55 -5.93
N ASN A 369 -29.21 8.07 -5.13
CA ASN A 369 -28.30 8.96 -4.41
C ASN A 369 -27.35 9.70 -5.35
N ASP A 370 -26.85 10.84 -4.87
CA ASP A 370 -25.94 11.72 -5.60
C ASP A 370 -24.76 12.21 -4.72
N VAL A 371 -24.52 11.62 -3.54
CA VAL A 371 -23.61 12.21 -2.54
C VAL A 371 -22.73 11.23 -1.78
N PRO A 372 -21.43 11.54 -1.58
CA PRO A 372 -20.57 12.34 -2.48
C PRO A 372 -20.28 11.61 -3.81
N TYR A 373 -20.61 10.32 -3.91
CA TYR A 373 -20.44 9.51 -5.11
C TYR A 373 -21.68 8.64 -5.32
N ARG A 374 -22.39 8.87 -6.43
CA ARG A 374 -23.53 8.02 -6.84
C ARG A 374 -23.14 6.55 -6.87
N GLY A 375 -23.90 5.65 -6.26
CA GLY A 375 -23.66 4.21 -6.35
C GLY A 375 -24.27 3.36 -5.21
N ASP A 376 -23.85 2.10 -5.10
CA ASP A 376 -24.51 1.09 -4.27
C ASP A 376 -23.74 0.61 -3.03
N ASN A 377 -22.55 1.15 -2.75
CA ASN A 377 -21.66 0.74 -1.64
C ASN A 377 -21.35 -0.78 -1.54
N LEU A 378 -21.67 -1.57 -2.56
CA LEU A 378 -21.33 -2.99 -2.61
C LEU A 378 -19.83 -3.14 -2.86
N ARG A 379 -19.15 -3.99 -2.09
CA ARG A 379 -17.71 -4.29 -2.25
C ARG A 379 -17.54 -5.76 -2.59
N PHE A 380 -16.83 -6.06 -3.68
CA PHE A 380 -16.50 -7.46 -4.01
C PHE A 380 -15.59 -8.05 -2.94
N ALA A 381 -15.96 -9.23 -2.44
CA ALA A 381 -15.31 -9.85 -1.29
C ALA A 381 -14.78 -11.27 -1.57
N GLY A 382 -14.87 -11.73 -2.82
CA GLY A 382 -14.34 -13.01 -3.27
C GLY A 382 -15.36 -13.88 -3.99
N TYR A 383 -14.96 -15.11 -4.30
CA TYR A 383 -15.77 -16.07 -5.04
C TYR A 383 -15.42 -17.51 -4.65
N SER A 384 -16.32 -18.44 -4.99
CA SER A 384 -16.11 -19.89 -4.93
C SER A 384 -16.24 -20.46 -6.34
N ASP A 385 -15.15 -21.04 -6.87
CA ASP A 385 -15.15 -21.67 -8.20
C ASP A 385 -16.05 -22.91 -8.25
N ASP A 386 -16.12 -23.67 -7.16
CA ASP A 386 -16.88 -24.93 -7.08
C ASP A 386 -18.39 -24.72 -7.10
N GLU A 387 -18.87 -23.59 -6.54
CA GLU A 387 -20.30 -23.34 -6.33
C GLU A 387 -20.86 -22.22 -7.22
N GLY A 388 -20.00 -21.55 -8.00
CA GLY A 388 -20.39 -20.39 -8.82
C GLY A 388 -20.86 -19.19 -8.01
N GLU A 389 -20.58 -19.18 -6.70
CA GLU A 389 -20.96 -18.14 -5.76
C GLU A 389 -19.97 -16.97 -5.81
N LEU A 390 -20.52 -15.76 -5.77
CA LEU A 390 -19.78 -14.52 -5.58
C LEU A 390 -20.21 -13.87 -4.26
N TYR A 391 -19.24 -13.36 -3.52
CA TYR A 391 -19.44 -12.79 -2.20
C TYR A 391 -19.22 -11.27 -2.24
N PHE A 392 -20.06 -10.53 -1.53
CA PHE A 392 -20.00 -9.07 -1.46
C PHE A 392 -20.17 -8.62 -0.02
N ASP A 393 -19.37 -7.64 0.40
CA ASP A 393 -19.61 -6.90 1.64
C ASP A 393 -20.48 -5.68 1.32
N TYR A 394 -21.43 -5.37 2.21
CA TYR A 394 -22.32 -4.23 2.09
C TYR A 394 -22.40 -3.46 3.40
N ASP A 395 -22.15 -2.15 3.31
CA ASP A 395 -22.30 -1.21 4.41
C ASP A 395 -23.48 -0.28 4.07
N SER A 396 -24.61 -0.44 4.77
CA SER A 396 -25.79 0.39 4.52
C SER A 396 -25.47 1.85 4.86
N PRO A 397 -25.68 2.80 3.92
CA PRO A 397 -25.51 4.22 4.21
C PRO A 397 -26.64 4.79 5.06
N LEU A 398 -27.70 4.01 5.28
CA LEU A 398 -28.88 4.39 6.07
C LEU A 398 -28.80 3.86 7.51
N ASP A 399 -27.95 2.85 7.77
CA ASP A 399 -27.74 2.34 9.12
C ASP A 399 -26.66 3.13 9.84
N SER A 400 -26.99 3.60 11.04
CA SER A 400 -26.05 4.26 11.96
C SER A 400 -25.05 3.29 12.61
N LYS A 401 -25.32 1.98 12.54
CA LYS A 401 -24.41 0.93 13.00
C LYS A 401 -23.48 0.53 11.86
N SER A 402 -22.17 0.60 12.10
CA SER A 402 -21.13 0.29 11.11
C SER A 402 -20.96 -1.22 10.83
N ASP A 403 -22.02 -2.02 10.96
CA ASP A 403 -21.94 -3.47 10.81
C ASP A 403 -22.04 -3.86 9.33
N SER A 404 -20.93 -4.32 8.76
CA SER A 404 -20.87 -4.82 7.38
C SER A 404 -21.60 -6.15 7.25
N VAL A 405 -22.45 -6.30 6.23
CA VAL A 405 -23.17 -7.55 5.95
C VAL A 405 -22.57 -8.25 4.73
N ARG A 406 -22.33 -9.56 4.86
CA ARG A 406 -21.90 -10.43 3.75
C ARG A 406 -23.12 -10.91 2.95
N LEU A 407 -23.17 -10.54 1.67
CA LEU A 407 -24.17 -10.94 0.68
C LEU A 407 -23.59 -11.95 -0.31
N THR A 408 -24.44 -12.81 -0.85
CA THR A 408 -24.05 -13.86 -1.81
C THR A 408 -24.89 -13.78 -3.08
N TYR A 409 -24.24 -13.74 -4.23
CA TYR A 409 -24.87 -13.89 -5.53
C TYR A 409 -24.49 -15.24 -6.15
N ARG A 410 -25.50 -16.02 -6.54
CA ARG A 410 -25.30 -17.29 -7.28
C ARG A 410 -25.44 -17.04 -8.76
N ARG A 411 -24.35 -17.26 -9.51
CA ARG A 411 -24.40 -17.23 -10.97
C ARG A 411 -25.22 -18.42 -11.47
N THR A 412 -26.06 -18.17 -12.47
CA THR A 412 -26.78 -19.24 -13.14
C THR A 412 -25.77 -20.16 -13.84
N SER A 413 -25.94 -21.47 -13.73
CA SER A 413 -25.14 -22.44 -14.46
C SER A 413 -25.43 -22.23 -15.95
N GLY A 414 -24.52 -21.56 -16.67
CA GLY A 414 -24.49 -21.67 -18.12
C GLY A 414 -24.17 -23.12 -18.44
N ASN A 415 -25.09 -23.80 -19.13
CA ASN A 415 -24.88 -25.14 -19.69
C ASN A 415 -23.68 -25.16 -20.63
#